data_AF-A0A0G1WAP1-F1
#
_entry.id   AF-A0A0G1WAP1-F1
#
_cell.length_a   1.000
_cell.length_b   1.000
_cell.length_c   1.000
_cell.angle_alpha   90.00
_cell.angle_beta   90.00
_cell.angle_gamma   90.00
#
_symmetry.space_group_name_H-M   'P 1'
#
loop_
_entity.id
_entity.type
_entity.pdbx_description
1 polymer ?
#
loop_
_entity_poly.entity_id
_entity_poly.type
_entity_poly.pdbx_seq_one_letter_code
_entity_poly.pdbx_strand_id
1 'polypeptide(L)'
;MPITMNAPPQPVKDTKKLDFIDHATLQEVKGYVNQIVLFREVHDAYKIVKVLPKELAMLHLETRHPELLTEYEHALARARAVALSMLPNDQVEQFFADDVVLALDDGDIVLNEEIDAKMVRLILLEDRDELKQKCRNRLLGNEKTITTSSLDISGQHLPGTVRNVLRFYNVTVGITERVNTLQQTEFFSKLNTIVLDPDEQMAIRRLIDVYEHLKLSSLTPEGLEESVSFVDGGEKRILREGRLEHLRTDDAAKLIGSYMGNRASEEKIEPRVTIGGRDSAYEEYRQEIMKEIDRISKEAGNDPVKVKGIFARALEVENISEVTAAMYYLAHRKQLQDILRQNASWLRATKEFVSRHYSDQRADIYIEKHPASPEALSAFFQYLLTERLKLSIPESALVGMDVGRFLGGVYEGIAFWDQTIEEFDWAPLQFKDESAARTKGAMRPLVVKDKKSLSELLEFAKGRMQSWFLTEKALGAKMGSDPVELKKQLVNALKIKDVGKTVAILLILAREGRLQAALKEGPNWRETVKSYASEKYNAEVVKQFIDDNSTHPIVMSEFLQYLLQQRLGLTENESAMIGMELGDRMGEEYRTMAYADEKEGEFRWVKNRVEKGKLVQEL
;
A
#
# COMPACT_ATOMS: atom_id res chain seq x y z
N MET A 1 -61.72 -5.88 20.37
CA MET A 1 -61.99 -5.48 18.96
C MET A 1 -61.35 -4.12 18.71
N PRO A 2 -60.82 -3.89 17.50
CA PRO A 2 -59.44 -3.43 17.32
C PRO A 2 -59.28 -1.90 17.25
N ILE A 3 -58.16 -1.41 17.79
CA ILE A 3 -57.59 -0.10 17.50
C ILE A 3 -56.97 -0.21 16.11
N THR A 4 -57.55 0.50 15.14
CA THR A 4 -57.07 0.60 13.77
C THR A 4 -55.69 1.24 13.73
N MET A 5 -54.75 0.55 13.08
CA MET A 5 -53.43 1.06 12.71
C MET A 5 -53.59 2.29 11.82
N ASN A 6 -53.13 3.46 12.28
CA ASN A 6 -52.83 4.55 11.37
C ASN A 6 -51.55 4.18 10.60
N ALA A 7 -51.64 4.23 9.27
CA ALA A 7 -50.56 3.92 8.35
C ALA A 7 -49.29 4.76 8.65
N PRO A 8 -48.10 4.21 8.42
CA PRO A 8 -46.86 4.97 8.55
C PRO A 8 -46.84 6.15 7.56
N PRO A 9 -46.20 7.28 7.93
CA PRO A 9 -46.06 8.42 7.03
C PRO A 9 -45.32 7.99 5.77
N GLN A 10 -45.86 8.35 4.60
CA GLN A 10 -45.23 8.07 3.32
C GLN A 10 -43.87 8.77 3.21
N PRO A 11 -42.88 8.15 2.54
CA PRO A 11 -41.58 8.77 2.34
C PRO A 11 -41.73 9.98 1.41
N VAL A 12 -41.31 11.14 1.88
CA VAL A 12 -41.16 12.36 1.08
C VAL A 12 -40.12 12.08 -0.02
N LYS A 13 -40.60 11.83 -1.24
CA LYS A 13 -39.78 11.84 -2.45
C LYS A 13 -39.78 13.26 -3.03
N ASP A 14 -38.93 14.12 -2.48
CA ASP A 14 -38.51 15.35 -3.17
C ASP A 14 -36.98 15.32 -3.32
N THR A 15 -36.49 14.52 -4.26
CA THR A 15 -35.15 14.74 -4.81
C THR A 15 -35.22 16.01 -5.64
N LYS A 16 -34.85 17.16 -5.06
CA LYS A 16 -34.60 18.39 -5.83
C LYS A 16 -33.65 18.04 -6.98
N LYS A 17 -34.13 18.23 -8.21
CA LYS A 17 -33.28 18.09 -9.40
C LYS A 17 -32.29 19.26 -9.35
N LEU A 18 -30.99 18.95 -9.22
CA LEU A 18 -29.93 19.96 -9.21
C LEU A 18 -29.92 20.69 -10.55
N ASP A 19 -29.87 22.02 -10.51
CA ASP A 19 -29.75 22.86 -11.71
C ASP A 19 -28.28 23.22 -11.91
N PHE A 20 -27.59 22.48 -12.78
CA PHE A 20 -26.16 22.68 -13.05
C PHE A 20 -25.86 23.94 -13.88
N ILE A 21 -26.87 24.73 -14.26
CA ILE A 21 -26.67 26.07 -14.83
C ILE A 21 -26.53 27.12 -13.71
N ASP A 22 -26.99 26.81 -12.48
CA ASP A 22 -26.84 27.68 -11.32
C ASP A 22 -25.40 27.64 -10.77
N HIS A 23 -24.85 28.83 -10.53
CA HIS A 23 -23.53 28.98 -9.90
C HIS A 23 -23.51 28.40 -8.49
N ALA A 24 -24.64 28.39 -7.77
CA ALA A 24 -24.71 27.75 -6.45
C ALA A 24 -24.43 26.24 -6.54
N THR A 25 -25.01 25.56 -7.53
CA THR A 25 -24.77 24.14 -7.80
C THR A 25 -23.30 23.88 -8.15
N LEU A 26 -22.66 24.76 -8.93
CA LEU A 26 -21.22 24.65 -9.22
C LEU A 26 -20.38 24.75 -7.93
N GLN A 27 -20.71 25.68 -7.02
CA GLN A 27 -20.00 25.79 -5.75
C GLN A 27 -20.21 24.57 -4.85
N GLU A 28 -21.41 24.00 -4.82
CA GLU A 28 -21.69 22.74 -4.09
C GLU A 28 -20.85 21.59 -4.65
N VAL A 29 -20.79 21.42 -5.98
CA VAL A 29 -19.97 20.39 -6.62
C VAL A 29 -18.48 20.60 -6.33
N LYS A 30 -17.98 21.83 -6.44
CA LYS A 30 -16.58 22.15 -6.13
C LYS A 30 -16.25 21.87 -4.65
N GLY A 31 -17.13 22.25 -3.73
CA GLY A 31 -16.98 21.97 -2.30
C GLY A 31 -16.95 20.47 -2.00
N TYR A 32 -17.81 19.69 -2.65
CA TYR A 32 -17.83 18.23 -2.50
C TYR A 32 -16.58 17.56 -3.11
N VAL A 33 -16.11 18.02 -4.27
CA VAL A 33 -14.85 17.54 -4.85
C VAL A 33 -13.65 17.89 -3.96
N ASN A 34 -13.62 19.07 -3.33
CA ASN A 34 -12.58 19.42 -2.36
C ASN A 34 -12.52 18.41 -1.21
N GLN A 35 -13.67 18.01 -0.67
CA GLN A 35 -13.75 16.99 0.40
C GLN A 35 -13.17 15.65 -0.06
N ILE A 36 -13.57 15.22 -1.25
CA ILE A 36 -13.09 13.97 -1.85
C ILE A 36 -11.57 13.98 -2.01
N VAL A 37 -10.99 15.09 -2.48
CA VAL A 37 -9.54 15.24 -2.63
C VAL A 37 -8.85 15.22 -1.28
N LEU A 38 -9.35 16.03 -0.33
CA LEU A 38 -8.74 16.19 0.98
C LEU A 38 -8.72 14.88 1.78
N PHE A 39 -9.82 14.13 1.79
CA PHE A 39 -9.95 12.85 2.51
C PHE A 39 -9.67 11.62 1.66
N ARG A 40 -9.30 11.80 0.39
CA ARG A 40 -9.02 10.73 -0.57
C ARG A 40 -10.16 9.72 -0.68
N GLU A 41 -11.39 10.22 -0.80
CA GLU A 41 -12.60 9.39 -0.86
C GLU A 41 -12.81 8.77 -2.25
N VAL A 42 -12.00 7.75 -2.55
CA VAL A 42 -11.95 7.08 -3.86
C VAL A 42 -13.31 6.64 -4.38
N HIS A 43 -14.19 6.12 -3.51
CA HIS A 43 -15.52 5.65 -3.90
C HIS A 43 -16.45 6.79 -4.34
N ASP A 44 -16.41 7.93 -3.65
CA ASP A 44 -17.23 9.09 -3.96
C ASP A 44 -16.66 9.87 -5.15
N ALA A 45 -15.33 9.92 -5.26
CA ALA A 45 -14.63 10.36 -6.47
C ALA A 45 -15.15 9.60 -7.70
N TYR A 46 -15.18 8.27 -7.63
CA TYR A 46 -15.65 7.42 -8.72
C TYR A 46 -17.14 7.62 -9.06
N LYS A 47 -18.00 7.88 -8.06
CA LYS A 47 -19.42 8.21 -8.30
C LYS A 47 -19.55 9.51 -9.09
N ILE A 48 -18.83 10.57 -8.70
CA ILE A 48 -18.82 11.84 -9.44
C ILE A 48 -18.39 11.62 -10.88
N VAL A 49 -17.27 10.90 -11.09
CA VAL A 49 -16.73 10.64 -12.43
C VAL A 49 -17.74 9.92 -13.33
N LYS A 50 -18.61 9.07 -12.77
CA LYS A 50 -19.65 8.37 -13.52
C LYS A 50 -20.90 9.18 -13.82
N VAL A 51 -21.28 10.09 -12.91
CA VAL A 51 -22.57 10.78 -12.94
C VAL A 51 -22.43 12.14 -13.60
N LEU A 52 -21.49 12.97 -13.13
CA LEU A 52 -21.38 14.36 -13.53
C LEU A 52 -21.24 14.56 -15.05
N PRO A 53 -20.40 13.80 -15.80
CA PRO A 53 -20.29 13.99 -17.24
C PRO A 53 -21.61 13.76 -18.00
N LYS A 54 -22.46 12.85 -17.51
CA LYS A 54 -23.76 12.57 -18.13
C LYS A 54 -24.73 13.72 -17.91
N GLU A 55 -24.74 14.29 -16.71
CA GLU A 55 -25.58 15.43 -16.37
C GLU A 55 -25.18 16.68 -17.19
N LEU A 56 -23.87 16.96 -17.31
CA LEU A 56 -23.37 18.09 -18.10
C LEU A 56 -23.69 17.94 -19.59
N ALA A 57 -23.53 16.73 -20.16
CA ALA A 57 -23.82 16.47 -21.57
C ALA A 57 -25.30 16.69 -21.95
N MET A 58 -26.23 16.51 -21.01
CA MET A 58 -27.67 16.74 -21.25
C MET A 58 -28.03 18.24 -21.33
N LEU A 59 -27.14 19.13 -20.91
CA LEU A 59 -27.41 20.57 -20.78
C LEU A 59 -26.82 21.42 -21.90
N HIS A 60 -26.00 20.83 -22.78
CA HIS A 60 -25.32 21.52 -23.89
C HIS A 60 -24.55 22.78 -23.46
N LEU A 61 -23.88 22.70 -22.31
CA LEU A 61 -23.14 23.83 -21.73
C LEU A 61 -22.02 24.32 -22.63
N GLU A 62 -21.46 23.45 -23.49
CA GLU A 62 -20.40 23.80 -24.44
C GLU A 62 -20.77 24.98 -25.36
N THR A 63 -22.06 25.15 -25.66
CA THR A 63 -22.55 26.22 -26.54
C THR A 63 -23.13 27.40 -25.76
N ARG A 64 -23.64 27.15 -24.55
CA ARG A 64 -24.46 28.13 -23.80
C ARG A 64 -23.71 28.81 -22.66
N HIS A 65 -22.84 28.09 -21.98
CA HIS A 65 -22.09 28.52 -20.80
C HIS A 65 -20.71 27.84 -20.76
N PRO A 66 -19.83 28.12 -21.74
CA PRO A 66 -18.52 27.47 -21.83
C PRO A 66 -17.66 27.70 -20.58
N GLU A 67 -17.80 28.85 -19.92
CA GLU A 67 -17.12 29.17 -18.66
C GLU A 67 -17.50 28.23 -17.51
N LEU A 68 -18.79 27.87 -17.40
CA LEU A 68 -19.26 26.93 -16.37
C LEU A 68 -18.79 25.52 -16.68
N LEU A 69 -18.79 25.14 -17.97
CA LEU A 69 -18.29 23.84 -18.39
C LEU A 69 -16.81 23.66 -18.00
N THR A 70 -15.96 24.67 -18.24
CA THR A 70 -14.55 24.64 -17.84
C THR A 70 -14.37 24.42 -16.34
N GLU A 71 -15.14 25.12 -15.50
CA GLU A 71 -15.07 24.95 -14.05
C GLU A 71 -15.53 23.56 -13.58
N TYR A 72 -16.55 22.99 -14.21
CA TYR A 72 -16.98 21.63 -13.95
C TYR A 72 -15.95 20.59 -14.43
N GLU A 73 -15.30 20.82 -15.56
CA GLU A 73 -14.21 19.98 -16.06
C GLU A 73 -13.01 19.99 -15.11
N HIS A 74 -12.68 21.14 -14.51
CA HIS A 74 -11.66 21.23 -13.47
C HIS A 74 -12.04 20.40 -12.24
N ALA A 75 -13.27 20.51 -11.74
CA ALA A 75 -13.73 19.69 -10.62
C ALA A 75 -13.70 18.19 -10.97
N LEU A 76 -14.09 17.84 -12.19
CA LEU A 76 -14.09 16.46 -12.68
C LEU A 76 -12.66 15.89 -12.79
N ALA A 77 -11.71 16.67 -13.30
CA ALA A 77 -10.31 16.26 -13.41
C ALA A 77 -9.71 15.89 -12.04
N ARG A 78 -10.01 16.69 -11.02
CA ARG A 78 -9.58 16.43 -9.64
C ARG A 78 -10.21 15.16 -9.07
N ALA A 79 -11.51 14.97 -9.28
CA ALA A 79 -12.19 13.74 -8.89
C ALA A 79 -11.63 12.51 -9.64
N ARG A 80 -11.27 12.64 -10.92
CA ARG A 80 -10.64 11.55 -11.69
C ARG A 80 -9.27 11.17 -11.14
N ALA A 81 -8.47 12.15 -10.71
CA ALA A 81 -7.17 11.89 -10.09
C ALA A 81 -7.29 11.02 -8.83
N VAL A 82 -8.24 11.32 -7.94
CA VAL A 82 -8.49 10.53 -6.72
C VAL A 82 -9.15 9.17 -7.06
N ALA A 83 -9.94 9.11 -8.12
CA ALA A 83 -10.64 7.90 -8.52
C ALA A 83 -9.77 6.90 -9.28
N LEU A 84 -8.50 7.20 -9.58
CA LEU A 84 -7.65 6.41 -10.50
C LEU A 84 -7.71 4.92 -10.22
N SER A 85 -7.61 4.50 -8.95
CA SER A 85 -7.63 3.09 -8.54
C SER A 85 -8.94 2.37 -8.88
N MET A 86 -10.05 3.08 -9.01
CA MET A 86 -11.36 2.54 -9.41
C MET A 86 -11.66 2.68 -10.91
N LEU A 87 -10.86 3.44 -11.65
CA LEU A 87 -11.06 3.63 -13.09
C LEU A 87 -10.53 2.44 -13.91
N PRO A 88 -11.21 2.10 -15.03
CA PRO A 88 -10.66 1.22 -16.06
C PRO A 88 -9.32 1.73 -16.61
N ASN A 89 -8.45 0.83 -17.09
CA ASN A 89 -7.09 1.17 -17.51
C ASN A 89 -7.05 2.17 -18.67
N ASP A 90 -8.01 2.07 -19.61
CA ASP A 90 -8.19 3.02 -20.72
C ASP A 90 -8.57 4.42 -20.22
N GLN A 91 -9.38 4.52 -19.16
CA GLN A 91 -9.73 5.81 -18.55
C GLN A 91 -8.57 6.40 -17.74
N VAL A 92 -7.75 5.56 -17.10
CA VAL A 92 -6.50 6.00 -16.47
C VAL A 92 -5.55 6.55 -17.54
N GLU A 93 -5.37 5.85 -18.65
CA GLU A 93 -4.57 6.32 -19.77
C GLU A 93 -5.10 7.67 -20.32
N GLN A 94 -6.42 7.80 -20.47
CA GLN A 94 -7.04 9.04 -20.93
C GLN A 94 -6.84 10.20 -19.95
N PHE A 95 -6.87 9.94 -18.64
CA PHE A 95 -6.54 10.94 -17.62
C PHE A 95 -5.14 11.54 -17.84
N PHE A 96 -4.13 10.73 -18.17
CA PHE A 96 -2.77 11.22 -18.49
C PHE A 96 -2.68 12.01 -19.81
N ALA A 97 -3.63 11.81 -20.72
CA ALA A 97 -3.74 12.60 -21.94
C ALA A 97 -4.45 13.94 -21.68
N ASP A 98 -5.52 13.92 -20.90
CA ASP A 98 -6.45 15.05 -20.82
C ASP A 98 -6.35 15.82 -19.50
N ASP A 99 -6.41 15.15 -18.36
CA ASP A 99 -6.72 15.81 -17.09
C ASP A 99 -5.48 16.07 -16.24
N VAL A 100 -4.34 15.45 -16.58
CA VAL A 100 -3.15 15.44 -15.74
C VAL A 100 -2.61 16.83 -15.43
N VAL A 101 -2.67 17.80 -16.34
CA VAL A 101 -2.18 19.16 -16.08
C VAL A 101 -2.97 19.81 -14.94
N LEU A 102 -4.29 19.66 -14.94
CA LEU A 102 -5.17 20.20 -13.89
C LEU A 102 -4.90 19.55 -12.53
N ALA A 103 -4.58 18.26 -12.53
CA ALA A 103 -4.18 17.56 -11.30
C ALA A 103 -2.77 17.94 -10.83
N LEU A 104 -1.85 18.26 -11.75
CA LEU A 104 -0.49 18.71 -11.42
C LEU A 104 -0.48 20.13 -10.85
N ASP A 105 -1.39 20.99 -11.29
CA ASP A 105 -1.54 22.35 -10.77
C ASP A 105 -2.13 22.35 -9.35
N ASP A 106 -2.94 21.35 -9.01
CA ASP A 106 -3.52 21.20 -7.67
C ASP A 106 -2.51 20.63 -6.66
N GLY A 107 -2.20 21.39 -5.62
CA GLY A 107 -1.28 20.97 -4.56
C GLY A 107 -1.85 19.99 -3.54
N ASP A 108 -3.16 19.82 -3.55
CA ASP A 108 -3.87 18.90 -2.66
C ASP A 108 -3.90 17.46 -3.24
N ILE A 109 -3.49 17.29 -4.50
CA ILE A 109 -3.44 15.98 -5.17
C ILE A 109 -2.01 15.44 -5.19
N VAL A 110 -1.79 14.32 -4.51
CA VAL A 110 -0.53 13.57 -4.56
C VAL A 110 -0.64 12.44 -5.58
N LEU A 111 -0.41 12.76 -6.85
CA LEU A 111 -0.71 11.86 -7.96
C LEU A 111 0.05 10.52 -7.92
N ASN A 112 1.27 10.49 -7.39
CA ASN A 112 2.04 9.24 -7.24
C ASN A 112 1.33 8.21 -6.34
N GLU A 113 0.70 8.66 -5.26
CA GLU A 113 -0.03 7.76 -4.36
C GLU A 113 -1.31 7.22 -5.02
N GLU A 114 -1.96 8.02 -5.86
CA GLU A 114 -3.13 7.58 -6.64
C GLU A 114 -2.75 6.61 -7.76
N ILE A 115 -1.58 6.81 -8.37
CA ILE A 115 -0.96 5.86 -9.29
C ILE A 115 -0.66 4.56 -8.55
N ASP A 116 -0.03 4.60 -7.37
CA ASP A 116 0.30 3.42 -6.59
C ASP A 116 -0.95 2.63 -6.21
N ALA A 117 -1.98 3.31 -5.70
CA ALA A 117 -3.27 2.69 -5.39
C ALA A 117 -3.91 2.01 -6.62
N LYS A 118 -3.71 2.56 -7.82
CA LYS A 118 -4.12 1.90 -9.07
C LYS A 118 -3.25 0.69 -9.40
N MET A 119 -1.93 0.79 -9.24
CA MET A 119 -1.01 -0.32 -9.52
C MET A 119 -1.23 -1.51 -8.59
N VAL A 120 -1.44 -1.27 -7.29
CA VAL A 120 -1.75 -2.33 -6.30
C VAL A 120 -2.97 -3.16 -6.71
N ARG A 121 -3.96 -2.56 -7.40
CA ARG A 121 -5.14 -3.28 -7.90
C ARG A 121 -4.86 -4.16 -9.12
N LEU A 122 -3.77 -3.93 -9.83
CA LEU A 122 -3.29 -4.81 -10.89
C LEU A 122 -2.43 -5.91 -10.25
N ILE A 123 -3.01 -7.09 -10.11
CA ILE A 123 -2.37 -8.22 -9.42
C ILE A 123 -1.09 -8.68 -10.15
N LEU A 124 -1.05 -8.57 -11.48
CA LEU A 124 0.11 -8.92 -12.29
C LEU A 124 1.04 -7.70 -12.42
N LEU A 125 2.29 -7.84 -11.99
CA LEU A 125 3.28 -6.75 -12.02
C LEU A 125 3.61 -6.31 -13.46
N GLU A 126 3.54 -7.21 -14.43
CA GLU A 126 3.74 -6.86 -15.84
C GLU A 126 2.60 -6.01 -16.41
N ASP A 127 1.36 -6.24 -15.95
CA ASP A 127 0.20 -5.43 -16.33
C ASP A 127 0.34 -4.00 -15.74
N ARG A 128 1.01 -3.83 -14.59
CA ARG A 128 1.38 -2.51 -14.02
C ARG A 128 2.36 -1.80 -14.93
N ASP A 129 3.45 -2.47 -15.31
CA ASP A 129 4.48 -1.89 -16.17
C ASP A 129 3.94 -1.51 -17.56
N GLU A 130 3.04 -2.33 -18.12
CA GLU A 130 2.33 -2.01 -19.37
C GLU A 130 1.49 -0.74 -19.22
N LEU A 131 0.70 -0.61 -18.14
CA LEU A 131 -0.10 0.58 -17.88
C LEU A 131 0.79 1.81 -17.65
N LYS A 132 1.83 1.70 -16.82
CA LYS A 132 2.80 2.78 -16.60
C LYS A 132 3.41 3.25 -17.91
N GLN A 133 3.82 2.33 -18.80
CA GLN A 133 4.36 2.69 -20.12
C GLN A 133 3.33 3.44 -20.98
N LYS A 134 2.06 3.03 -20.98
CA LYS A 134 0.99 3.74 -21.70
C LYS A 134 0.81 5.16 -21.14
N CYS A 135 0.73 5.32 -19.82
CA CYS A 135 0.65 6.62 -19.17
C CYS A 135 1.85 7.52 -19.52
N ARG A 136 3.08 6.98 -19.49
CA ARG A 136 4.29 7.71 -19.92
C ARG A 136 4.21 8.16 -21.37
N ASN A 137 3.74 7.30 -22.27
CA ASN A 137 3.58 7.64 -23.68
C ASN A 137 2.57 8.77 -23.89
N ARG A 138 1.49 8.78 -23.10
CA ARG A 138 0.53 9.90 -23.10
C ARG A 138 1.16 11.20 -22.67
N LEU A 139 1.94 11.21 -21.58
CA LEU A 139 2.69 12.39 -21.14
C LEU A 139 3.67 12.89 -22.20
N LEU A 140 4.45 11.99 -22.82
CA LEU A 140 5.41 12.33 -23.88
C LEU A 140 4.74 12.87 -25.15
N GLY A 141 3.47 12.55 -25.38
CA GLY A 141 2.66 13.08 -26.48
C GLY A 141 1.80 14.29 -26.10
N ASN A 142 1.80 14.72 -24.84
CA ASN A 142 0.83 15.68 -24.34
C ASN A 142 1.17 17.13 -24.73
N GLU A 143 0.31 17.77 -25.52
CA GLU A 143 0.50 19.13 -26.04
C GLU A 143 -0.11 20.22 -25.14
N LYS A 144 -0.70 19.87 -23.99
CA LYS A 144 -1.27 20.86 -23.06
C LYS A 144 -0.16 21.72 -22.44
N THR A 145 -0.44 23.02 -22.32
CA THR A 145 0.44 24.01 -21.71
C THR A 145 0.50 23.80 -20.21
N ILE A 146 1.72 23.74 -19.65
CA ILE A 146 1.99 23.67 -18.20
C ILE A 146 2.78 24.90 -17.70
N THR A 147 3.38 25.65 -18.61
CA THR A 147 3.95 26.98 -18.32
C THR A 147 3.76 27.91 -19.51
N THR A 148 3.53 29.17 -19.20
CA THR A 148 3.46 30.27 -20.17
C THR A 148 4.81 30.62 -20.77
N SER A 149 5.92 30.25 -20.11
CA SER A 149 7.27 30.51 -20.58
C SER A 149 7.71 29.54 -21.69
N SER A 150 8.44 30.07 -22.67
CA SER A 150 9.05 29.26 -23.74
C SER A 150 10.32 28.55 -23.24
N LEU A 151 10.54 27.32 -23.70
CA LEU A 151 11.73 26.53 -23.42
C LEU A 151 12.72 26.62 -24.58
N ASP A 152 14.00 26.81 -24.28
CA ASP A 152 15.07 26.65 -25.27
C ASP A 152 15.60 25.22 -25.23
N ILE A 153 15.31 24.45 -26.27
CA ILE A 153 15.79 23.07 -26.42
C ILE A 153 16.65 22.99 -27.66
N SER A 154 17.97 22.86 -27.46
CA SER A 154 18.94 22.73 -28.54
C SER A 154 18.88 23.89 -29.56
N GLY A 155 18.63 25.13 -29.10
CA GLY A 155 18.55 26.32 -29.94
C GLY A 155 17.17 26.54 -30.60
N GLN A 156 16.15 25.77 -30.20
CA GLN A 156 14.76 25.98 -30.63
C GLN A 156 13.93 26.53 -29.47
N HIS A 157 13.26 27.65 -29.71
CA HIS A 157 12.25 28.19 -28.79
C HIS A 157 10.93 27.44 -28.97
N LEU A 158 10.59 26.60 -28.00
CA LEU A 158 9.42 25.75 -28.01
C LEU A 158 8.42 26.17 -26.92
N PRO A 159 7.10 25.99 -27.13
CA PRO A 159 6.10 26.33 -26.13
C PRO A 159 6.22 25.45 -24.88
N GLY A 160 5.86 25.99 -23.72
CA GLY A 160 5.88 25.32 -22.40
C GLY A 160 4.81 24.25 -22.21
N THR A 161 4.76 23.27 -23.12
CA THR A 161 3.84 22.12 -23.05
C THR A 161 4.45 20.97 -22.25
N VAL A 162 3.60 20.08 -21.71
CA VAL A 162 4.04 18.86 -20.99
C VAL A 162 5.10 18.08 -21.79
N ARG A 163 4.81 17.79 -23.08
CA ARG A 163 5.76 17.14 -24.00
C ARG A 163 7.10 17.87 -24.07
N ASN A 164 7.09 19.19 -24.23
CA ASN A 164 8.32 19.95 -24.41
C ASN A 164 9.11 20.08 -23.11
N VAL A 165 8.45 20.19 -21.96
CA VAL A 165 9.10 20.12 -20.64
C VAL A 165 9.78 18.78 -20.45
N LEU A 166 9.10 17.66 -20.74
CA LEU A 166 9.68 16.32 -20.66
C LEU A 166 10.81 16.10 -21.68
N ARG A 167 10.71 16.69 -22.88
CA ARG A 167 11.79 16.69 -23.86
C ARG A 167 13.01 17.45 -23.34
N PHE A 168 12.81 18.64 -22.75
CA PHE A 168 13.87 19.44 -22.14
C PHE A 168 14.54 18.69 -20.99
N TYR A 169 13.74 18.01 -20.17
CA TYR A 169 14.20 17.12 -19.10
C TYR A 169 15.09 16.00 -19.65
N ASN A 170 14.57 15.20 -20.59
CA ASN A 170 15.28 14.06 -21.16
C ASN A 170 16.58 14.46 -21.90
N VAL A 171 16.61 15.62 -22.57
CA VAL A 171 17.84 16.16 -23.18
C VAL A 171 18.85 16.58 -22.12
N THR A 172 18.38 17.08 -20.98
CA THR A 172 19.25 17.54 -19.89
C THR A 172 19.87 16.39 -19.11
N VAL A 173 19.07 15.40 -18.70
CA VAL A 173 19.53 14.33 -17.80
C VAL A 173 19.92 13.04 -18.51
N GLY A 174 19.55 12.91 -19.79
CA GLY A 174 19.68 11.70 -20.59
C GLY A 174 18.44 10.80 -20.53
N ILE A 175 18.30 9.94 -21.53
CA ILE A 175 17.24 8.91 -21.57
C ILE A 175 17.78 7.65 -20.89
N THR A 176 17.79 7.66 -19.56
CA THR A 176 18.15 6.49 -18.75
C THR A 176 16.93 5.96 -17.99
N GLU A 177 16.94 4.66 -17.69
CA GLU A 177 15.90 4.01 -16.86
C GLU A 177 15.90 4.55 -15.43
N ARG A 178 17.05 5.03 -14.94
CA ARG A 178 17.19 5.64 -13.61
C ARG A 178 17.92 6.97 -13.71
N VAL A 179 17.32 8.02 -13.14
CA VAL A 179 17.94 9.33 -12.97
C VAL A 179 18.29 9.50 -11.49
N ASN A 180 19.52 9.92 -11.20
CA ASN A 180 19.94 10.17 -9.82
C ASN A 180 19.66 11.62 -9.38
N THR A 181 19.78 11.89 -8.07
CA THR A 181 19.52 13.23 -7.49
C THR A 181 20.39 14.32 -8.11
N LEU A 182 21.63 14.01 -8.52
CA LEU A 182 22.52 14.98 -9.14
C LEU A 182 21.99 15.41 -10.52
N GLN A 183 21.55 14.46 -11.33
CA GLN A 183 20.96 14.71 -12.64
C GLN A 183 19.64 15.50 -12.52
N GLN A 184 18.76 15.14 -11.57
CA GLN A 184 17.55 15.93 -11.31
C GLN A 184 17.89 17.36 -10.86
N THR A 185 18.92 17.53 -10.03
CA THR A 185 19.40 18.84 -9.60
C THR A 185 19.94 19.66 -10.79
N GLU A 186 20.64 19.02 -11.73
CA GLU A 186 21.09 19.67 -12.97
C GLU A 186 19.91 20.20 -13.79
N PHE A 187 18.86 19.39 -13.95
CA PHE A 187 17.64 19.84 -14.63
C PHE A 187 17.01 21.05 -13.96
N PHE A 188 16.74 20.99 -12.65
CA PHE A 188 16.13 22.11 -11.96
C PHE A 188 17.03 23.35 -11.95
N SER A 189 18.35 23.19 -11.94
CA SER A 189 19.29 24.31 -12.07
C SER A 189 19.17 24.99 -13.43
N LYS A 190 19.01 24.24 -14.53
CA LYS A 190 18.77 24.80 -15.87
C LYS A 190 17.38 25.42 -15.96
N LEU A 191 16.36 24.76 -15.42
CA LEU A 191 14.98 25.27 -15.39
C LEU A 191 14.88 26.61 -14.65
N ASN A 192 15.61 26.78 -13.54
CA ASN A 192 15.65 28.03 -12.77
C ASN A 192 16.26 29.22 -13.52
N THR A 193 16.87 29.01 -14.69
CA THR A 193 17.33 30.11 -15.56
C THR A 193 16.18 30.73 -16.36
N ILE A 194 15.03 30.04 -16.42
CA ILE A 194 13.79 30.51 -17.02
C ILE A 194 12.95 31.18 -15.93
N VAL A 195 12.36 32.33 -16.25
CA VAL A 195 11.43 33.01 -15.34
C VAL A 195 10.12 32.22 -15.35
N LEU A 196 9.80 31.60 -14.22
CA LEU A 196 8.58 30.82 -14.00
C LEU A 196 7.85 31.36 -12.78
N ASP A 197 6.53 31.33 -12.82
CA ASP A 197 5.72 31.54 -11.63
C ASP A 197 5.92 30.38 -10.62
N PRO A 198 5.86 30.60 -9.29
CA PRO A 198 6.01 29.54 -8.31
C PRO A 198 5.08 28.35 -8.50
N ASP A 199 3.84 28.58 -8.93
CA ASP A 199 2.86 27.51 -9.15
C ASP A 199 3.23 26.68 -10.38
N GLU A 200 3.64 27.33 -11.48
CA GLU A 200 4.16 26.65 -12.69
C GLU A 200 5.42 25.83 -12.37
N GLN A 201 6.33 26.38 -11.56
CA GLN A 201 7.54 25.67 -11.13
C GLN A 201 7.18 24.42 -10.31
N MET A 202 6.14 24.51 -9.46
CA MET A 202 5.67 23.39 -8.67
C MET A 202 4.99 22.33 -9.54
N ALA A 203 4.14 22.74 -10.50
CA ALA A 203 3.50 21.84 -11.45
C ALA A 203 4.54 21.07 -12.28
N ILE A 204 5.59 21.74 -12.75
CA ILE A 204 6.71 21.07 -13.45
C ILE A 204 7.44 20.10 -12.53
N ARG A 205 7.68 20.43 -11.25
CA ARG A 205 8.29 19.50 -10.29
C ARG A 205 7.46 18.24 -10.13
N ARG A 206 6.14 18.38 -9.94
CA ARG A 206 5.20 17.26 -9.84
C ARG A 206 5.16 16.45 -11.14
N LEU A 207 5.23 17.10 -12.30
CA LEU A 207 5.28 16.42 -13.60
C LEU A 207 6.52 15.52 -13.70
N ILE A 208 7.69 16.04 -13.33
CA ILE A 208 8.94 15.25 -13.35
C ILE A 208 8.87 14.10 -12.34
N ASP A 209 8.32 14.35 -11.15
CA ASP A 209 8.16 13.33 -10.11
C ASP A 209 7.26 12.18 -10.60
N VAL A 210 6.11 12.51 -11.18
CA VAL A 210 5.19 11.53 -11.79
C VAL A 210 5.82 10.79 -12.95
N TYR A 211 6.54 11.48 -13.83
CA TYR A 211 7.19 10.86 -14.98
C TYR A 211 8.29 9.87 -14.57
N GLU A 212 9.10 10.22 -13.58
CA GLU A 212 10.13 9.34 -13.02
C GLU A 212 9.52 8.19 -12.22
N HIS A 213 8.47 8.44 -11.44
CA HIS A 213 7.74 7.40 -10.72
C HIS A 213 7.18 6.34 -11.67
N LEU A 214 6.56 6.79 -12.77
CA LEU A 214 6.06 5.89 -13.80
C LEU A 214 7.18 5.08 -14.46
N LYS A 215 8.43 5.55 -14.54
CA LYS A 215 9.54 4.77 -15.15
C LYS A 215 9.94 3.56 -14.32
N LEU A 216 9.69 3.58 -13.02
CA LEU A 216 10.10 2.50 -12.12
C LEU A 216 9.29 1.24 -12.41
N SER A 217 10.00 0.16 -12.76
CA SER A 217 9.39 -1.14 -13.01
C SER A 217 8.90 -1.74 -11.69
N SER A 218 7.65 -2.18 -11.69
CA SER A 218 7.00 -2.85 -10.56
C SER A 218 7.64 -4.23 -10.26
N LEU A 219 8.47 -4.73 -11.17
CA LEU A 219 9.27 -5.94 -11.00
C LEU A 219 10.58 -5.71 -10.22
N THR A 220 10.94 -4.45 -9.93
CA THR A 220 12.12 -4.13 -9.13
C THR A 220 11.73 -3.73 -7.71
N PRO A 221 12.60 -3.96 -6.71
CA PRO A 221 12.35 -3.54 -5.34
C PRO A 221 11.99 -2.06 -5.18
N GLU A 222 12.64 -1.19 -5.96
CA GLU A 222 12.42 0.26 -5.95
C GLU A 222 11.08 0.69 -6.57
N GLY A 223 10.60 -0.03 -7.58
CA GLY A 223 9.35 0.32 -8.28
C GLY A 223 8.12 -0.42 -7.77
N LEU A 224 8.29 -1.28 -6.77
CA LEU A 224 7.19 -1.98 -6.11
C LEU A 224 6.40 -1.01 -5.23
N GLU A 225 5.12 -0.86 -5.54
CA GLU A 225 4.22 0.12 -4.90
C GLU A 225 3.73 -0.34 -3.53
N GLU A 226 3.86 -1.64 -3.26
CA GLU A 226 3.41 -2.26 -2.01
C GLU A 226 4.58 -2.41 -1.04
N SER A 227 4.31 -2.18 0.24
CA SER A 227 5.22 -2.59 1.30
C SER A 227 5.15 -4.10 1.50
N VAL A 228 6.26 -4.80 1.30
CA VAL A 228 6.33 -6.25 1.51
C VAL A 228 6.96 -6.54 2.86
N SER A 229 6.18 -7.12 3.78
CA SER A 229 6.72 -7.63 5.03
C SER A 229 7.20 -9.08 4.87
N PHE A 230 8.38 -9.40 5.40
CA PHE A 230 8.95 -10.75 5.37
C PHE A 230 9.83 -11.00 6.58
N VAL A 231 10.17 -12.26 6.84
CA VAL A 231 11.05 -12.65 7.94
C VAL A 231 12.39 -13.08 7.37
N ASP A 232 13.46 -12.42 7.81
CA ASP A 232 14.84 -12.76 7.43
C ASP A 232 15.65 -13.02 8.71
N GLY A 233 16.18 -14.24 8.85
CA GLY A 233 16.97 -14.62 10.03
C GLY A 233 16.21 -14.59 11.37
N GLY A 234 14.88 -14.64 11.36
CA GLY A 234 14.04 -14.56 12.57
C GLY A 234 13.54 -13.15 12.92
N GLU A 235 14.03 -12.12 12.22
CA GLU A 235 13.56 -10.74 12.37
C GLU A 235 12.49 -10.43 11.32
N LYS A 236 11.41 -9.75 11.73
CA LYS A 236 10.46 -9.17 10.78
C LYS A 236 11.13 -7.97 10.09
N ARG A 237 10.99 -7.87 8.78
CA ARG A 237 11.49 -6.77 7.94
C ARG A 237 10.41 -6.32 6.98
N ILE A 238 10.50 -5.07 6.52
CA ILE A 238 9.64 -4.51 5.49
C ILE A 238 10.54 -4.02 4.35
N LEU A 239 10.22 -4.39 3.11
CA LEU A 239 10.75 -3.76 1.91
C LEU A 239 9.74 -2.69 1.47
N ARG A 240 10.18 -1.43 1.43
CA ARG A 240 9.37 -0.27 0.99
C ARG A 240 10.26 0.63 0.13
N GLU A 241 9.80 1.01 -1.07
CA GLU A 241 10.55 1.89 -1.99
C GLU A 241 12.01 1.44 -2.22
N GLY A 242 12.22 0.12 -2.34
CA GLY A 242 13.56 -0.46 -2.50
C GLY A 242 14.46 -0.42 -1.27
N ARG A 243 13.94 0.00 -0.10
CA ARG A 243 14.66 0.03 1.17
C ARG A 243 14.19 -1.09 2.08
N LEU A 244 15.15 -1.81 2.67
CA LEU A 244 14.89 -2.75 3.75
C LEU A 244 14.84 -2.00 5.08
N GLU A 245 13.74 -2.16 5.80
CA GLU A 245 13.51 -1.62 7.13
C GLU A 245 13.36 -2.77 8.13
N HIS A 246 13.96 -2.63 9.32
CA HIS A 246 13.84 -3.62 10.40
C HIS A 246 12.60 -3.32 11.24
N LEU A 247 11.80 -4.35 11.54
CA LEU A 247 10.80 -4.30 12.61
C LEU A 247 11.45 -4.94 13.86
N ARG A 248 11.92 -4.14 14.81
CA ARG A 248 12.47 -4.71 16.06
C ARG A 248 11.35 -5.37 16.86
N THR A 249 11.52 -6.66 17.16
CA THR A 249 10.54 -7.54 17.83
C THR A 249 10.55 -7.49 19.37
N ASP A 250 11.23 -6.53 20.00
CA ASP A 250 11.56 -6.64 21.43
C ASP A 250 10.62 -5.93 22.41
N ASP A 251 9.55 -5.27 21.95
CA ASP A 251 8.57 -4.63 22.85
C ASP A 251 7.22 -5.36 22.97
N ALA A 252 6.97 -6.41 22.18
CA ALA A 252 5.72 -7.18 22.26
C ALA A 252 5.65 -8.11 23.49
N ALA A 253 6.79 -8.62 23.96
CA ALA A 253 6.84 -9.60 25.05
C ALA A 253 6.73 -8.98 26.46
N LYS A 254 7.05 -7.69 26.63
CA LYS A 254 6.91 -6.99 27.92
C LYS A 254 5.54 -6.39 28.14
N LEU A 255 4.78 -6.09 27.09
CA LEU A 255 3.40 -5.64 27.23
C LEU A 255 2.50 -6.75 27.81
N ILE A 256 2.66 -8.01 27.42
CA ILE A 256 1.77 -9.08 27.92
C ILE A 256 1.93 -9.30 29.45
N GLY A 257 3.11 -9.01 30.02
CA GLY A 257 3.37 -9.14 31.45
C GLY A 257 2.82 -8.01 32.33
N SER A 258 2.64 -6.79 31.80
CA SER A 258 2.14 -5.64 32.59
C SER A 258 0.60 -5.55 32.61
N TYR A 259 -0.09 -6.18 31.66
CA TYR A 259 -1.57 -6.15 31.58
C TYR A 259 -2.28 -7.19 32.45
N MET A 260 -1.59 -8.23 32.94
CA MET A 260 -2.20 -9.25 33.82
C MET A 260 -2.00 -8.99 35.33
N GLY A 261 -1.34 -7.89 35.72
CA GLY A 261 -0.95 -7.64 37.10
C GLY A 261 -1.90 -6.79 37.96
N ASN A 262 -2.71 -5.90 37.38
CA ASN A 262 -3.49 -4.92 38.15
C ASN A 262 -4.92 -4.72 37.63
N ARG A 263 -5.71 -5.81 37.63
CA ARG A 263 -7.18 -5.71 37.65
C ARG A 263 -7.71 -6.12 39.02
N ALA A 264 -7.45 -5.29 40.02
CA ALA A 264 -8.22 -5.27 41.26
C ALA A 264 -8.24 -3.81 41.74
N SER A 265 -9.44 -3.23 41.80
CA SER A 265 -9.76 -1.79 41.97
C SER A 265 -9.36 -0.94 40.74
N GLU A 266 -10.21 -0.16 40.07
CA GLU A 266 -11.33 0.67 40.52
C GLU A 266 -12.42 0.80 39.43
N GLU A 267 -13.62 1.15 39.92
CA GLU A 267 -14.85 1.69 39.29
C GLU A 267 -15.28 1.32 37.85
N LYS A 268 -16.47 0.69 37.79
CA LYS A 268 -17.30 0.53 36.60
C LYS A 268 -17.60 1.89 35.95
N ILE A 269 -16.91 2.21 34.88
CA ILE A 269 -17.47 3.06 33.81
C ILE A 269 -18.11 2.09 32.83
N GLU A 270 -19.44 2.15 32.68
CA GLU A 270 -20.15 1.32 31.71
C GLU A 270 -19.67 1.68 30.29
N PRO A 271 -19.14 0.73 29.51
CA PRO A 271 -18.77 0.97 28.13
C PRO A 271 -20.04 1.17 27.32
N ARG A 272 -20.26 2.40 26.87
CA ARG A 272 -21.28 2.69 25.88
C ARG A 272 -20.69 2.44 24.50
N VAL A 273 -21.44 1.64 23.73
CA VAL A 273 -21.48 1.53 22.27
C VAL A 273 -20.73 0.33 21.67
N THR A 274 -21.53 -0.70 21.41
CA THR A 274 -21.29 -1.79 20.45
C THR A 274 -21.52 -1.34 18.99
N ILE A 275 -20.80 -2.02 18.11
CA ILE A 275 -20.70 -1.85 16.65
C ILE A 275 -22.08 -2.03 16.00
N GLY A 276 -22.70 -0.93 15.59
CA GLY A 276 -24.01 -0.94 14.93
C GLY A 276 -24.57 0.46 14.64
N GLY A 277 -24.06 1.50 15.32
CA GLY A 277 -24.43 2.91 15.11
C GLY A 277 -23.37 3.78 14.45
N ARG A 278 -22.35 3.20 13.79
CA ARG A 278 -21.11 3.90 13.37
C ARG A 278 -21.26 4.94 12.26
N ASP A 279 -22.33 4.95 11.45
CA ASP A 279 -22.38 5.82 10.27
C ASP A 279 -22.76 7.28 10.55
N SER A 280 -23.48 7.62 11.64
CA SER A 280 -23.93 9.02 11.84
C SER A 280 -22.97 9.87 12.67
N ALA A 281 -22.39 9.32 13.74
CA ALA A 281 -21.56 10.09 14.68
C ALA A 281 -20.16 10.39 14.09
N TYR A 282 -19.60 9.46 13.32
CA TYR A 282 -18.33 9.69 12.60
C TYR A 282 -18.52 10.69 11.45
N GLU A 283 -19.67 10.64 10.78
CA GLU A 283 -20.04 11.59 9.74
C GLU A 283 -20.28 13.01 10.31
N GLU A 284 -20.94 13.12 11.47
CA GLU A 284 -21.11 14.39 12.18
C GLU A 284 -19.76 14.99 12.62
N TYR A 285 -18.87 14.17 13.19
CA TYR A 285 -17.50 14.57 13.53
C TYR A 285 -16.73 15.05 12.29
N ARG A 286 -16.79 14.32 11.18
CA ARG A 286 -16.16 14.72 9.91
C ARG A 286 -16.70 16.05 9.39
N GLN A 287 -18.01 16.25 9.42
CA GLN A 287 -18.63 17.50 8.98
C GLN A 287 -18.22 18.69 9.85
N GLU A 288 -18.04 18.48 11.15
CA GLU A 288 -17.53 19.49 12.07
C GLU A 288 -16.07 19.86 11.75
N ILE A 289 -15.19 18.85 11.59
CA ILE A 289 -13.80 19.07 11.16
C ILE A 289 -13.74 19.80 9.83
N MET A 290 -14.64 19.50 8.89
CA MET A 290 -14.68 20.16 7.58
C MET A 290 -15.06 21.63 7.62
N LYS A 291 -16.08 21.98 8.42
CA LYS A 291 -16.43 23.40 8.62
C LYS A 291 -15.23 24.18 9.16
N GLU A 292 -14.45 23.52 9.99
CA GLU A 292 -13.29 24.09 10.64
C GLU A 292 -12.09 24.23 9.69
N ILE A 293 -11.84 23.22 8.84
CA ILE A 293 -10.85 23.31 7.75
C ILE A 293 -11.21 24.43 6.77
N ASP A 294 -12.48 24.56 6.37
CA ASP A 294 -12.94 25.65 5.51
C ASP A 294 -12.75 27.02 6.16
N ARG A 295 -13.01 27.13 7.47
CA ARG A 295 -12.78 28.35 8.24
C ARG A 295 -11.29 28.71 8.26
N ILE A 296 -10.43 27.73 8.56
CA ILE A 296 -8.96 27.88 8.59
C ILE A 296 -8.45 28.29 7.21
N SER A 297 -8.92 27.64 6.15
CA SER A 297 -8.55 27.97 4.77
C SER A 297 -8.93 29.41 4.41
N LYS A 298 -10.12 29.88 4.81
CA LYS A 298 -10.57 31.27 4.58
C LYS A 298 -9.80 32.30 5.42
N GLU A 299 -9.47 31.98 6.68
CA GLU A 299 -8.78 32.89 7.61
C GLU A 299 -7.28 32.99 7.32
N ALA A 300 -6.64 31.86 7.03
CA ALA A 300 -5.19 31.75 6.83
C ALA A 300 -4.78 31.79 5.35
N GLY A 301 -5.63 31.38 4.42
CA GLY A 301 -5.28 31.19 3.02
C GLY A 301 -4.12 30.19 2.88
N ASN A 302 -3.13 30.54 2.07
CA ASN A 302 -1.90 29.75 1.90
C ASN A 302 -0.77 30.09 2.88
N ASP A 303 -1.01 30.93 3.89
CA ASP A 303 0.02 31.39 4.83
C ASP A 303 0.27 30.37 5.96
N PRO A 304 1.43 29.67 5.98
CA PRO A 304 1.72 28.64 6.96
C PRO A 304 1.89 29.19 8.38
N VAL A 305 2.26 30.47 8.51
CA VAL A 305 2.45 31.12 9.81
C VAL A 305 1.09 31.35 10.47
N LYS A 306 0.09 31.76 9.69
CA LYS A 306 -1.27 31.95 10.19
C LYS A 306 -1.92 30.64 10.63
N VAL A 307 -1.78 29.57 9.84
CA VAL A 307 -2.32 28.25 10.21
C VAL A 307 -1.66 27.74 11.50
N LYS A 308 -0.34 27.92 11.65
CA LYS A 308 0.37 27.56 12.90
C LYS A 308 -0.08 28.40 14.08
N GLY A 309 -0.39 29.68 13.86
CA GLY A 309 -1.00 30.55 14.88
C GLY A 309 -2.40 30.11 15.28
N ILE A 310 -3.22 29.64 14.33
CA ILE A 310 -4.53 29.03 14.63
C ILE A 310 -4.34 27.74 15.43
N PHE A 311 -3.47 26.84 14.99
CA PHE A 311 -3.14 25.59 15.68
C PHE A 311 -2.68 25.83 17.13
N ALA A 312 -1.77 26.79 17.35
CA ALA A 312 -1.27 27.12 18.68
C ALA A 312 -2.39 27.68 19.60
N ARG A 313 -3.23 28.58 19.09
CA ARG A 313 -4.38 29.10 19.85
C ARG A 313 -5.38 28.00 20.19
N ALA A 314 -5.70 27.14 19.23
CA ALA A 314 -6.62 26.02 19.40
C ALA A 314 -6.12 25.05 20.50
N LEU A 315 -4.81 24.83 20.58
CA LEU A 315 -4.18 24.03 21.65
C LEU A 315 -4.18 24.71 23.03
N GLU A 316 -4.17 26.05 23.08
CA GLU A 316 -4.27 26.78 24.36
C GLU A 316 -5.66 26.63 24.96
N VAL A 317 -6.70 26.65 24.13
CA VAL A 317 -8.10 26.51 24.56
C VAL A 317 -8.62 25.06 24.50
N GLU A 318 -7.75 24.10 24.16
CA GLU A 318 -8.05 22.66 24.06
C GLU A 318 -9.24 22.35 23.12
N ASN A 319 -9.38 23.10 22.02
CA ASN A 319 -10.42 22.90 21.01
C ASN A 319 -10.06 21.74 20.07
N ILE A 320 -10.52 20.54 20.39
CA ILE A 320 -10.21 19.29 19.66
C ILE A 320 -10.50 19.42 18.16
N SER A 321 -11.65 19.95 17.78
CA SER A 321 -12.07 20.04 16.37
C SER A 321 -11.16 20.97 15.56
N GLU A 322 -10.79 22.13 16.13
CA GLU A 322 -9.91 23.10 15.49
C GLU A 322 -8.45 22.65 15.46
N VAL A 323 -7.99 21.97 16.52
CA VAL A 323 -6.66 21.35 16.55
C VAL A 323 -6.56 20.27 15.47
N THR A 324 -7.51 19.35 15.40
CA THR A 324 -7.52 18.27 14.41
C THR A 324 -7.61 18.82 12.99
N ALA A 325 -8.49 19.80 12.74
CA ALA A 325 -8.60 20.47 11.44
C ALA A 325 -7.28 21.14 11.02
N ALA A 326 -6.61 21.85 11.93
CA ALA A 326 -5.33 22.46 11.65
C ALA A 326 -4.21 21.43 11.44
N MET A 327 -4.21 20.29 12.16
CA MET A 327 -3.30 19.18 11.90
C MET A 327 -3.51 18.62 10.49
N TYR A 328 -4.76 18.35 10.09
CA TYR A 328 -5.08 17.82 8.78
C TYR A 328 -4.64 18.79 7.67
N TYR A 329 -4.95 20.08 7.83
CA TYR A 329 -4.55 21.11 6.87
C TYR A 329 -3.02 21.25 6.72
N LEU A 330 -2.28 21.22 7.84
CA LEU A 330 -0.82 21.29 7.83
C LEU A 330 -0.17 20.00 7.30
N ALA A 331 -0.76 18.84 7.59
CA ALA A 331 -0.28 17.55 7.15
C ALA A 331 -0.39 17.40 5.63
N HIS A 332 -1.56 17.73 5.08
CA HIS A 332 -1.84 17.66 3.65
C HIS A 332 -0.86 18.52 2.82
N ARG A 333 -0.40 19.63 3.39
CA ARG A 333 0.56 20.55 2.75
C ARG A 333 2.03 20.21 3.05
N LYS A 334 2.29 19.09 3.72
CA LYS A 334 3.63 18.66 4.18
C LYS A 334 4.34 19.70 5.07
N GLN A 335 3.57 20.55 5.75
CA GLN A 335 4.06 21.61 6.63
C GLN A 335 4.11 21.20 8.09
N LEU A 336 3.41 20.12 8.44
CA LEU A 336 3.39 19.57 9.79
C LEU A 336 4.72 18.88 10.17
N GLN A 337 5.51 18.41 9.19
CA GLN A 337 6.77 17.70 9.44
C GLN A 337 7.84 18.55 10.13
N ASP A 338 7.85 19.85 9.86
CA ASP A 338 8.80 20.80 10.46
C ASP A 338 8.30 21.41 11.78
N ILE A 339 7.12 21.01 12.28
CA ILE A 339 6.48 21.69 13.40
C ILE A 339 7.31 21.62 14.69
N LEU A 340 7.97 20.50 14.94
CA LEU A 340 8.85 20.30 16.09
C LEU A 340 10.19 21.03 15.93
N ARG A 341 10.71 21.11 14.69
CA ARG A 341 11.94 21.87 14.39
C ARG A 341 11.75 23.36 14.65
N GLN A 342 10.53 23.87 14.44
CA GLN A 342 10.21 25.29 14.52
C GLN A 342 9.67 25.72 15.89
N ASN A 343 9.34 24.78 16.78
CA ASN A 343 8.82 25.08 18.11
C ASN A 343 9.58 24.31 19.21
N ALA A 344 10.53 24.99 19.85
CA ALA A 344 11.35 24.42 20.91
C ALA A 344 10.53 23.99 22.15
N SER A 345 9.40 24.63 22.42
CA SER A 345 8.53 24.25 23.54
C SER A 345 7.86 22.91 23.27
N TRP A 346 7.37 22.68 22.05
CA TRP A 346 6.76 21.41 21.66
C TRP A 346 7.79 20.30 21.53
N LEU A 347 8.99 20.60 21.03
CA LEU A 347 10.09 19.64 21.03
C LEU A 347 10.44 19.19 22.45
N ARG A 348 10.52 20.13 23.40
CA ARG A 348 10.76 19.82 24.82
C ARG A 348 9.66 18.94 25.42
N ALA A 349 8.40 19.32 25.21
CA ALA A 349 7.26 18.55 25.71
C ALA A 349 7.23 17.12 25.14
N THR A 350 7.57 16.97 23.85
CA THR A 350 7.67 15.66 23.20
C THR A 350 8.79 14.80 23.80
N LYS A 351 9.96 15.40 24.09
CA LYS A 351 11.05 14.68 24.78
C LYS A 351 10.62 14.22 26.16
N GLU A 352 9.97 15.09 26.94
CA GLU A 352 9.47 14.77 28.28
C GLU A 352 8.41 13.67 28.25
N PHE A 353 7.49 13.71 27.27
CA PHE A 353 6.51 12.64 27.03
C PHE A 353 7.22 11.31 26.80
N VAL A 354 8.19 11.27 25.89
CA VAL A 354 8.85 10.01 25.54
C VAL A 354 9.69 9.46 26.68
N SER A 355 10.39 10.31 27.43
CA SER A 355 11.12 9.89 28.63
C SER A 355 10.22 9.32 29.74
N ARG A 356 8.94 9.71 29.80
CA ARG A 356 7.98 9.18 30.77
C ARG A 356 7.34 7.87 30.33
N HIS A 357 7.04 7.74 29.03
CA HIS A 357 6.22 6.65 28.51
C HIS A 357 7.03 5.53 27.83
N TYR A 358 8.28 5.77 27.47
CA TYR A 358 9.14 4.80 26.80
C TYR A 358 10.43 4.57 27.59
N SER A 359 10.80 3.30 27.74
CA SER A 359 11.96 2.88 28.53
C SER A 359 13.32 3.11 27.85
N ASP A 360 13.34 3.56 26.60
CA ASP A 360 14.58 3.84 25.87
C ASP A 360 15.18 5.19 26.31
N GLN A 361 16.25 5.11 27.10
CA GLN A 361 16.99 6.28 27.61
C GLN A 361 17.65 7.14 26.52
N ARG A 362 17.55 6.75 25.24
CA ARG A 362 18.11 7.49 24.09
C ARG A 362 17.06 8.18 23.22
N ALA A 363 15.78 7.97 23.52
CA ALA A 363 14.68 8.43 22.70
C ALA A 363 14.56 9.97 22.67
N ASP A 364 14.85 10.64 23.78
CA ASP A 364 14.88 12.10 23.88
C ASP A 364 16.00 12.73 23.01
N ILE A 365 17.19 12.11 23.00
CA ILE A 365 18.34 12.51 22.18
C ILE A 365 18.02 12.28 20.69
N TYR A 366 17.36 11.17 20.35
CA TYR A 366 16.96 10.89 18.98
C TYR A 366 15.97 11.93 18.45
N ILE A 367 14.92 12.24 19.22
CA ILE A 367 13.90 13.23 18.85
C ILE A 367 14.51 14.63 18.68
N GLU A 368 15.46 14.99 19.53
CA GLU A 368 16.18 16.27 19.40
C GLU A 368 17.00 16.38 18.10
N LYS A 369 17.65 15.28 17.68
CA LYS A 369 18.44 15.24 16.44
C LYS A 369 17.57 15.11 15.19
N HIS A 370 16.44 14.40 15.30
CA HIS A 370 15.57 14.03 14.19
C HIS A 370 14.12 14.49 14.42
N PRO A 371 13.86 15.81 14.59
CA PRO A 371 12.54 16.32 14.98
C PRO A 371 11.47 16.17 13.90
N ALA A 372 11.85 15.87 12.66
CA ALA A 372 10.91 15.58 11.58
C ALA A 372 10.73 14.07 11.36
N SER A 373 11.32 13.19 12.18
CA SER A 373 11.15 11.74 11.99
C SER A 373 9.72 11.26 12.29
N PRO A 374 9.26 10.13 11.70
CA PRO A 374 7.99 9.52 12.04
C PRO A 374 7.85 9.24 13.53
N GLU A 375 8.93 8.82 14.19
CA GLU A 375 8.95 8.54 15.61
C GLU A 375 8.79 9.81 16.45
N ALA A 376 9.44 10.92 16.05
CA ALA A 376 9.30 12.21 16.72
C ALA A 376 7.88 12.80 16.55
N LEU A 377 7.32 12.72 15.34
CA LEU A 377 5.96 13.21 15.07
C LEU A 377 4.90 12.32 15.71
N SER A 378 5.06 10.99 15.68
CA SER A 378 4.16 10.06 16.37
C SER A 378 4.15 10.32 17.88
N ALA A 379 5.32 10.48 18.50
CA ALA A 379 5.43 10.86 19.90
C ALA A 379 4.75 12.20 20.20
N PHE A 380 4.95 13.19 19.34
CA PHE A 380 4.33 14.50 19.51
C PHE A 380 2.80 14.45 19.40
N PHE A 381 2.27 13.70 18.43
CA PHE A 381 0.84 13.54 18.25
C PHE A 381 0.22 12.74 19.40
N GLN A 382 0.88 11.70 19.89
CA GLN A 382 0.45 10.98 21.09
C GLN A 382 0.39 11.92 22.30
N TYR A 383 1.45 12.68 22.58
CA TYR A 383 1.47 13.70 23.62
C TYR A 383 0.30 14.69 23.48
N LEU A 384 0.14 15.25 22.28
CA LEU A 384 -0.84 16.28 22.00
C LEU A 384 -2.27 15.77 22.11
N LEU A 385 -2.57 14.61 21.53
CA LEU A 385 -3.93 14.09 21.46
C LEU A 385 -4.34 13.43 22.78
N THR A 386 -3.44 12.66 23.42
CA THR A 386 -3.78 11.89 24.63
C THR A 386 -3.57 12.67 25.93
N GLU A 387 -2.47 13.43 26.08
CA GLU A 387 -2.22 14.15 27.33
C GLU A 387 -2.74 15.58 27.30
N ARG A 388 -2.57 16.28 26.17
CA ARG A 388 -2.97 17.69 26.07
C ARG A 388 -4.46 17.83 25.78
N LEU A 389 -4.99 17.05 24.85
CA LEU A 389 -6.41 17.06 24.46
C LEU A 389 -7.26 15.98 25.12
N LYS A 390 -6.65 15.07 25.90
CA LYS A 390 -7.34 14.03 26.70
C LYS A 390 -8.24 13.10 25.88
N LEU A 391 -7.92 12.89 24.60
CA LEU A 391 -8.57 11.88 23.78
C LEU A 391 -8.20 10.47 24.26
N SER A 392 -9.12 9.54 24.09
CA SER A 392 -8.80 8.12 24.28
C SER A 392 -7.74 7.64 23.29
N ILE A 393 -7.11 6.50 23.58
CA ILE A 393 -6.12 5.90 22.67
C ILE A 393 -6.75 5.65 21.29
N PRO A 394 -7.96 5.07 21.15
CA PRO A 394 -8.57 4.87 19.83
C PRO A 394 -8.92 6.17 19.09
N GLU A 395 -9.42 7.20 19.79
CA GLU A 395 -9.76 8.48 19.16
C GLU A 395 -8.50 9.23 18.70
N SER A 396 -7.45 9.23 19.54
CA SER A 396 -6.17 9.83 19.19
C SER A 396 -5.47 9.09 18.05
N ALA A 397 -5.48 7.75 18.05
CA ALA A 397 -4.87 6.94 17.02
C ALA A 397 -5.59 7.06 15.67
N LEU A 398 -6.91 7.26 15.67
CA LEU A 398 -7.67 7.59 14.47
C LEU A 398 -7.19 8.91 13.84
N VAL A 399 -7.05 9.98 14.64
CA VAL A 399 -6.49 11.26 14.17
C VAL A 399 -5.04 11.09 13.70
N GLY A 400 -4.24 10.31 14.44
CA GLY A 400 -2.87 9.97 14.07
C GLY A 400 -2.76 9.23 12.74
N MET A 401 -3.67 8.30 12.47
CA MET A 401 -3.73 7.53 11.23
C MET A 401 -4.06 8.44 10.05
N ASP A 402 -5.06 9.31 10.20
CA ASP A 402 -5.46 10.26 9.14
C ASP A 402 -4.33 11.25 8.85
N VAL A 403 -3.70 11.82 9.88
CA VAL A 403 -2.53 12.72 9.74
C VAL A 403 -1.35 12.00 9.09
N GLY A 404 -1.06 10.76 9.49
CA GLY A 404 0.00 9.94 8.91
C GLY A 404 -0.21 9.69 7.43
N ARG A 405 -1.46 9.42 7.02
CA ARG A 405 -1.86 9.30 5.61
C ARG A 405 -1.69 10.60 4.84
N PHE A 406 -2.07 11.75 5.41
CA PHE A 406 -1.90 13.04 4.74
C PHE A 406 -0.43 13.44 4.58
N LEU A 407 0.43 13.03 5.51
CA LEU A 407 1.87 13.24 5.42
C LEU A 407 2.54 12.33 4.37
N GLY A 408 1.98 11.13 4.14
CA GLY A 408 2.42 10.14 3.17
C GLY A 408 3.74 9.44 3.51
N GLY A 409 4.09 8.40 2.75
CA GLY A 409 5.40 7.75 2.81
C GLY A 409 5.73 7.13 4.17
N VAL A 410 6.81 7.60 4.83
CA VAL A 410 7.28 7.04 6.11
C VAL A 410 6.34 7.32 7.31
N TYR A 411 5.34 8.20 7.15
CA TYR A 411 4.43 8.58 8.23
C TYR A 411 3.11 7.80 8.24
N GLU A 412 2.78 7.05 7.18
CA GLU A 412 1.51 6.31 7.09
C GLU A 412 1.35 5.24 8.18
N GLY A 413 2.46 4.75 8.71
CA GLY A 413 2.50 3.67 9.69
C GLY A 413 2.53 4.12 11.14
N ILE A 414 2.28 5.40 11.46
CA ILE A 414 2.38 5.90 12.84
C ILE A 414 1.20 5.47 13.73
N ALA A 415 0.07 5.14 13.14
CA ALA A 415 -1.10 4.58 13.81
C ALA A 415 -1.87 3.65 12.86
N PHE A 416 -2.62 2.69 13.40
CA PHE A 416 -3.27 1.63 12.63
C PHE A 416 -4.59 1.19 13.26
N TRP A 417 -5.37 0.44 12.49
CA TRP A 417 -6.54 -0.29 13.01
C TRP A 417 -6.11 -1.68 13.48
N ASP A 418 -6.22 -1.96 14.77
CA ASP A 418 -5.96 -3.28 15.33
C ASP A 418 -7.19 -4.18 15.18
N GLN A 419 -7.06 -5.18 14.30
CA GLN A 419 -8.14 -6.14 14.01
C GLN A 419 -8.42 -7.09 15.18
N THR A 420 -7.53 -7.20 16.16
CA THR A 420 -7.64 -8.09 17.32
C THR A 420 -8.54 -7.50 18.39
N ILE A 421 -8.41 -6.19 18.63
CA ILE A 421 -9.19 -5.46 19.63
C ILE A 421 -10.30 -4.59 19.02
N GLU A 422 -10.40 -4.55 17.69
CA GLU A 422 -11.38 -3.76 16.93
C GLU A 422 -11.38 -2.27 17.30
N GLU A 423 -10.18 -1.73 17.52
CA GLU A 423 -9.93 -0.34 17.87
C GLU A 423 -8.71 0.21 17.10
N PHE A 424 -8.60 1.54 17.04
CA PHE A 424 -7.39 2.18 16.53
C PHE A 424 -6.31 2.20 17.61
N ASP A 425 -5.06 2.00 17.22
CA ASP A 425 -3.94 2.05 18.14
C ASP A 425 -2.70 2.70 17.49
N TRP A 426 -1.81 3.22 18.33
CA TRP A 426 -0.56 3.83 17.91
C TRP A 426 0.49 2.77 17.60
N ALA A 427 1.26 3.00 16.53
CA ALA A 427 2.41 2.14 16.26
C ALA A 427 3.49 2.31 17.33
N PRO A 428 4.15 1.23 17.77
CA PRO A 428 5.27 1.32 18.70
C PRO A 428 6.40 2.21 18.13
N LEU A 429 6.94 3.11 18.95
CA LEU A 429 8.06 3.97 18.55
C LEU A 429 9.36 3.16 18.46
N GLN A 430 10.08 3.26 17.34
CA GLN A 430 11.34 2.53 17.11
C GLN A 430 12.51 3.46 16.81
N PHE A 431 13.36 3.74 17.80
CA PHE A 431 14.51 4.63 17.62
C PHE A 431 15.74 3.90 17.03
N LYS A 432 16.26 4.37 15.88
CA LYS A 432 17.40 3.75 15.17
C LYS A 432 18.75 4.04 15.88
N ASP A 433 19.64 3.05 15.92
CA ASP A 433 20.95 3.15 16.59
C ASP A 433 22.05 3.64 15.62
N GLU A 434 22.56 4.87 15.81
CA GLU A 434 23.67 5.43 15.01
C GLU A 434 25.03 4.77 15.36
N SER A 435 25.14 4.01 16.45
CA SER A 435 26.41 3.39 16.88
C SER A 435 26.74 2.06 16.18
N ALA A 436 25.77 1.43 15.50
CA ALA A 436 25.96 0.13 14.83
C ALA A 436 26.80 0.19 13.54
N ALA A 437 27.13 1.39 13.04
CA ALA A 437 27.98 1.55 11.86
C ALA A 437 29.49 1.29 12.12
N ARG A 438 29.91 1.03 13.36
CA ARG A 438 31.33 0.81 13.70
C ARG A 438 31.58 -0.28 14.74
N THR A 439 31.19 -1.53 14.45
CA THR A 439 31.91 -2.70 15.01
C THR A 439 31.57 -3.97 14.23
N LYS A 440 32.38 -4.27 13.20
CA LYS A 440 32.59 -5.66 12.79
C LYS A 440 33.34 -6.37 13.93
N GLY A 441 32.73 -7.37 14.54
CA GLY A 441 33.45 -8.28 15.45
C GLY A 441 32.57 -8.91 16.53
N ALA A 442 32.16 -10.16 16.29
CA ALA A 442 31.86 -11.21 17.26
C ALA A 442 30.92 -10.90 18.45
N MET A 443 29.70 -11.46 18.41
CA MET A 443 29.21 -12.44 19.39
C MET A 443 27.88 -13.02 18.86
N ARG A 444 27.79 -14.36 18.78
CA ARG A 444 26.52 -15.07 18.58
C ARG A 444 25.79 -15.11 19.93
N PRO A 445 24.51 -14.72 20.01
CA PRO A 445 23.65 -15.15 21.10
C PRO A 445 22.94 -16.45 20.72
N LEU A 446 22.86 -17.36 21.69
CA LEU A 446 22.10 -18.61 21.63
C LEU A 446 20.62 -18.31 21.43
N VAL A 447 20.04 -18.82 20.33
CA VAL A 447 18.61 -18.78 20.05
C VAL A 447 17.90 -19.78 20.96
N VAL A 448 17.04 -19.28 21.85
CA VAL A 448 15.95 -20.08 22.42
C VAL A 448 14.77 -19.92 21.45
N LYS A 449 14.47 -20.96 20.67
CA LYS A 449 13.30 -20.99 19.77
C LYS A 449 12.04 -21.13 20.64
N ASP A 450 11.25 -20.07 20.75
CA ASP A 450 9.85 -20.22 21.19
C ASP A 450 9.08 -20.98 20.10
N LYS A 451 8.48 -22.10 20.48
CA LYS A 451 7.80 -23.05 19.58
C LYS A 451 6.41 -22.53 19.25
N LYS A 452 6.09 -22.40 17.96
CA LYS A 452 4.76 -22.02 17.45
C LYS A 452 3.76 -23.17 17.58
N SER A 453 2.53 -22.89 17.98
CA SER A 453 1.42 -23.86 17.98
C SER A 453 0.96 -24.20 16.55
N LEU A 454 0.31 -25.36 16.37
CA LEU A 454 -0.23 -25.78 15.06
C LEU A 454 -1.19 -24.74 14.45
N SER A 455 -2.07 -24.18 15.28
CA SER A 455 -3.01 -23.14 14.88
C SER A 455 -2.30 -21.91 14.33
N GLU A 456 -1.21 -21.48 14.97
CA GLU A 456 -0.42 -20.33 14.53
C GLU A 456 0.37 -20.63 13.24
N LEU A 457 0.83 -21.87 13.05
CA LEU A 457 1.47 -22.27 11.79
C LEU A 457 0.49 -22.26 10.63
N LEU A 458 -0.73 -22.76 10.83
CA LEU A 458 -1.77 -22.79 9.81
C LEU A 458 -2.31 -21.39 9.49
N GLU A 459 -2.47 -20.52 10.50
CA GLU A 459 -2.77 -19.10 10.32
C GLU A 459 -1.66 -18.37 9.53
N PHE A 460 -0.41 -18.59 9.92
CA PHE A 460 0.76 -18.04 9.24
C PHE A 460 0.81 -18.48 7.76
N ALA A 461 0.54 -19.76 7.49
CA ALA A 461 0.46 -20.28 6.14
C ALA A 461 -0.67 -19.60 5.34
N LYS A 462 -1.88 -19.50 5.90
CA LYS A 462 -3.01 -18.81 5.24
C LYS A 462 -2.67 -17.37 4.85
N GLY A 463 -2.05 -16.60 5.75
CA GLY A 463 -1.64 -15.23 5.47
C GLY A 463 -0.59 -15.14 4.36
N ARG A 464 0.42 -16.02 4.39
CA ARG A 464 1.49 -16.03 3.37
C ARG A 464 1.00 -16.50 2.00
N MET A 465 0.00 -17.38 1.97
CA MET A 465 -0.59 -17.92 0.75
C MET A 465 -1.67 -17.02 0.14
N GLN A 466 -2.12 -15.99 0.86
CA GLN A 466 -3.19 -15.10 0.42
C GLN A 466 -2.86 -14.40 -0.91
N SER A 467 -1.62 -13.93 -1.08
CA SER A 467 -1.17 -13.34 -2.35
C SER A 467 -1.18 -14.35 -3.50
N TRP A 468 -0.81 -15.61 -3.25
CA TRP A 468 -0.85 -16.68 -4.26
C TRP A 468 -2.28 -17.10 -4.62
N PHE A 469 -3.21 -17.12 -3.66
CA PHE A 469 -4.62 -17.40 -3.92
C PHE A 469 -5.30 -16.29 -4.73
N LEU A 470 -4.91 -15.04 -4.52
CA LEU A 470 -5.35 -13.91 -5.36
C LEU A 470 -4.83 -14.06 -6.79
N THR A 471 -3.56 -14.40 -6.97
CA THR A 471 -2.96 -14.70 -8.28
C THR A 471 -3.60 -15.92 -8.94
N GLU A 472 -3.89 -16.98 -8.19
CA GLU A 472 -4.62 -18.18 -8.66
C GLU A 472 -6.01 -17.80 -9.21
N LYS A 473 -6.75 -16.98 -8.46
CA LYS A 473 -8.09 -16.52 -8.85
C LYS A 473 -8.04 -15.63 -10.10
N ALA A 474 -7.06 -14.74 -10.18
CA ALA A 474 -6.86 -13.86 -11.33
C ALA A 474 -6.48 -14.64 -12.60
N LEU A 475 -5.53 -15.58 -12.50
CA LEU A 475 -5.12 -16.44 -13.61
C LEU A 475 -6.26 -17.35 -14.07
N GLY A 476 -7.00 -17.93 -13.12
CA GLY A 476 -8.17 -18.77 -13.41
C GLY A 476 -9.28 -18.00 -14.16
N ALA A 477 -9.51 -16.73 -13.81
CA ALA A 477 -10.50 -15.90 -14.48
C ALA A 477 -10.08 -15.46 -15.90
N LYS A 478 -8.79 -15.21 -16.12
CA LYS A 478 -8.26 -14.71 -17.41
C LYS A 478 -8.07 -15.81 -18.46
N MET A 479 -7.69 -17.02 -18.04
CA MET A 479 -7.23 -18.08 -18.96
C MET A 479 -8.18 -19.28 -19.05
N GLY A 480 -9.09 -19.44 -18.09
CA GLY A 480 -9.84 -20.69 -17.94
C GLY A 480 -8.91 -21.90 -17.72
N SER A 481 -9.50 -23.09 -17.76
CA SER A 481 -8.82 -24.38 -17.56
C SER A 481 -8.11 -24.88 -18.83
N ASP A 482 -7.42 -24.04 -19.60
CA ASP A 482 -6.70 -24.49 -20.79
C ASP A 482 -5.34 -25.14 -20.40
N PRO A 483 -5.17 -26.47 -20.54
CA PRO A 483 -3.94 -27.16 -20.15
C PRO A 483 -2.70 -26.73 -20.95
N VAL A 484 -2.87 -26.35 -22.22
CA VAL A 484 -1.75 -26.04 -23.10
C VAL A 484 -1.14 -24.70 -22.69
N GLU A 485 -1.99 -23.71 -22.44
CA GLU A 485 -1.55 -22.39 -21.99
C GLU A 485 -1.01 -22.43 -20.55
N LEU A 486 -1.64 -23.17 -19.64
CA LEU A 486 -1.13 -23.35 -18.27
C LEU A 486 0.27 -23.98 -18.26
N LYS A 487 0.52 -24.97 -19.11
CA LYS A 487 1.84 -25.60 -19.25
C LYS A 487 2.89 -24.61 -19.80
N LYS A 488 2.54 -23.82 -20.80
CA LYS A 488 3.42 -22.79 -21.38
C LYS A 488 3.76 -21.71 -20.35
N GLN A 489 2.78 -21.25 -19.59
CA GLN A 489 2.98 -20.27 -18.52
C GLN A 489 3.81 -20.83 -17.37
N LEU A 490 3.62 -22.11 -17.00
CA LEU A 490 4.44 -22.78 -15.98
C LEU A 490 5.92 -22.79 -16.39
N VAL A 491 6.20 -23.15 -17.64
CA VAL A 491 7.58 -23.15 -18.16
C VAL A 491 8.18 -21.75 -18.16
N ASN A 492 7.41 -20.73 -18.56
CA ASN A 492 7.87 -19.34 -18.53
C ASN A 492 8.12 -18.85 -17.11
N ALA A 493 7.20 -19.10 -16.16
CA ALA A 493 7.33 -18.72 -14.76
C ALA A 493 8.56 -19.37 -14.13
N LEU A 494 8.80 -20.66 -14.39
CA LEU A 494 10.01 -21.36 -13.94
C LEU A 494 11.30 -20.80 -14.55
N LYS A 495 11.27 -20.34 -15.81
CA LYS A 495 12.43 -19.75 -16.49
C LYS A 495 12.87 -18.43 -15.85
N ILE A 496 11.91 -17.60 -15.44
CA ILE A 496 12.15 -16.32 -14.77
C ILE A 496 12.18 -16.42 -13.24
N LYS A 497 11.99 -17.63 -12.69
CA LYS A 497 11.90 -17.92 -11.24
C LYS A 497 10.80 -17.16 -10.51
N ASP A 498 9.68 -16.93 -11.17
CA ASP A 498 8.49 -16.32 -10.56
C ASP A 498 7.79 -17.33 -9.64
N VAL A 499 8.03 -17.20 -8.34
CA VAL A 499 7.47 -18.07 -7.30
C VAL A 499 5.95 -17.99 -7.28
N GLY A 500 5.39 -16.77 -7.25
CA GLY A 500 3.96 -16.56 -7.06
C GLY A 500 3.14 -17.14 -8.20
N LYS A 501 3.56 -16.88 -9.44
CA LYS A 501 2.91 -17.41 -10.63
C LYS A 501 3.10 -18.92 -10.77
N THR A 502 4.28 -19.44 -10.43
CA THR A 502 4.53 -20.88 -10.46
C THR A 502 3.61 -21.61 -9.47
N VAL A 503 3.55 -21.14 -8.22
CA VAL A 503 2.69 -21.72 -7.18
C VAL A 503 1.21 -21.61 -7.57
N ALA A 504 0.77 -20.44 -8.06
CA ALA A 504 -0.61 -20.26 -8.52
C ALA A 504 -0.98 -21.24 -9.65
N ILE A 505 -0.10 -21.44 -10.64
CA ILE A 505 -0.35 -22.41 -11.72
C ILE A 505 -0.39 -23.85 -11.18
N LEU A 506 0.50 -24.21 -10.24
CA LEU A 506 0.47 -25.52 -9.59
C LEU A 506 -0.82 -25.73 -8.81
N LEU A 507 -1.33 -24.71 -8.11
CA LEU A 507 -2.60 -24.76 -7.37
C LEU A 507 -3.80 -24.94 -8.32
N ILE A 508 -3.81 -24.25 -9.47
CA ILE A 508 -4.84 -24.44 -10.51
C ILE A 508 -4.79 -25.88 -11.05
N LEU A 509 -3.60 -26.35 -11.43
CA LEU A 509 -3.40 -27.70 -11.97
C LEU A 509 -3.78 -28.79 -10.95
N ALA A 510 -3.47 -28.59 -9.66
CA ALA A 510 -3.83 -29.48 -8.58
C ALA A 510 -5.36 -29.54 -8.40
N ARG A 511 -6.01 -28.37 -8.29
CA ARG A 511 -7.46 -28.23 -8.13
C ARG A 511 -8.25 -28.86 -9.28
N GLU A 512 -7.73 -28.78 -10.50
CA GLU A 512 -8.37 -29.36 -11.68
C GLU A 512 -8.08 -30.88 -11.85
N GLY A 513 -7.25 -31.47 -10.98
CA GLY A 513 -6.83 -32.87 -11.09
C GLY A 513 -5.90 -33.14 -12.28
N ARG A 514 -5.17 -32.11 -12.72
CA ARG A 514 -4.36 -32.13 -13.96
C ARG A 514 -2.88 -32.07 -13.71
N LEU A 515 -2.45 -31.77 -12.49
CA LEU A 515 -1.04 -31.76 -12.12
C LEU A 515 -0.41 -33.15 -12.36
N GLN A 516 -1.16 -34.22 -12.06
CA GLN A 516 -0.77 -35.60 -12.35
C GLN A 516 -0.61 -35.87 -13.85
N ALA A 517 -1.52 -35.33 -14.68
CA ALA A 517 -1.48 -35.49 -16.13
C ALA A 517 -0.34 -34.67 -16.78
N ALA A 518 -0.08 -33.47 -16.26
CA ALA A 518 1.06 -32.64 -16.67
C ALA A 518 2.40 -33.39 -16.44
N LEU A 519 2.48 -34.17 -15.35
CA LEU A 519 3.52 -35.14 -15.03
C LEU A 519 3.34 -36.52 -15.70
N LYS A 520 2.58 -36.65 -16.78
CA LYS A 520 2.62 -37.82 -17.67
C LYS A 520 2.97 -37.43 -19.10
N GLU A 521 2.65 -36.21 -19.50
CA GLU A 521 2.64 -35.76 -20.90
C GLU A 521 3.76 -34.77 -21.29
N GLY A 522 4.73 -34.47 -20.44
CA GLY A 522 5.81 -33.53 -20.78
C GLY A 522 7.15 -34.22 -21.10
N PRO A 523 7.79 -33.92 -22.25
CA PRO A 523 8.98 -34.64 -22.69
C PRO A 523 10.29 -34.45 -21.88
N ASN A 524 10.38 -33.55 -20.90
CA ASN A 524 11.67 -33.20 -20.25
C ASN A 524 11.70 -33.28 -18.70
N TRP A 525 10.55 -33.49 -18.03
CA TRP A 525 10.52 -33.46 -16.56
C TRP A 525 10.83 -34.82 -15.92
N ARG A 526 10.49 -35.96 -16.56
CA ARG A 526 10.87 -37.31 -16.05
C ARG A 526 12.36 -37.41 -15.84
N GLU A 527 13.13 -37.01 -16.84
CA GLU A 527 14.59 -37.08 -16.81
C GLU A 527 15.17 -36.16 -15.72
N THR A 528 14.54 -35.01 -15.53
CA THR A 528 14.94 -34.05 -14.50
C THR A 528 14.68 -34.59 -13.08
N VAL A 529 13.51 -35.18 -12.84
CA VAL A 529 13.18 -35.83 -11.56
C VAL A 529 14.03 -37.07 -11.34
N LYS A 530 14.35 -37.84 -12.39
CA LYS A 530 15.30 -38.96 -12.31
C LYS A 530 16.68 -38.51 -11.86
N SER A 531 17.19 -37.44 -12.46
CA SER A 531 18.48 -36.86 -12.05
C SER A 531 18.45 -36.47 -10.57
N TYR A 532 17.42 -35.75 -10.13
CA TYR A 532 17.28 -35.33 -8.73
C TYR A 532 17.11 -36.52 -7.76
N ALA A 533 16.29 -37.51 -8.11
CA ALA A 533 16.06 -38.70 -7.30
C ALA A 533 17.30 -39.60 -7.24
N SER A 534 18.11 -39.66 -8.30
CA SER A 534 19.34 -40.45 -8.36
C SER A 534 20.45 -39.93 -7.45
N GLU A 535 20.37 -38.68 -7.01
CA GLU A 535 21.25 -38.12 -5.98
C GLU A 535 20.88 -38.65 -4.57
N LYS A 536 19.63 -39.05 -4.36
CA LYS A 536 19.09 -39.49 -3.06
C LYS A 536 18.92 -41.01 -2.95
N TYR A 537 18.66 -41.70 -4.07
CA TYR A 537 18.27 -43.11 -4.10
C TYR A 537 19.08 -43.92 -5.13
N ASN A 538 19.20 -45.23 -4.91
CA ASN A 538 19.94 -46.11 -5.83
C ASN A 538 19.20 -46.35 -7.16
N ALA A 539 19.93 -46.83 -8.18
CA ALA A 539 19.42 -46.96 -9.55
C ALA A 539 18.22 -47.93 -9.70
N GLU A 540 18.14 -48.98 -8.89
CA GLU A 540 17.04 -49.95 -8.92
C GLU A 540 15.74 -49.32 -8.40
N VAL A 541 15.85 -48.51 -7.35
CA VAL A 541 14.77 -47.71 -6.78
C VAL A 541 14.31 -46.65 -7.77
N VAL A 542 15.21 -45.84 -8.33
CA VAL A 542 14.86 -44.79 -9.31
C VAL A 542 14.09 -45.37 -10.52
N LYS A 543 14.49 -46.56 -10.99
CA LYS A 543 13.83 -47.27 -12.09
C LYS A 543 12.40 -47.71 -11.73
N GLN A 544 12.21 -48.41 -10.60
CA GLN A 544 10.86 -48.83 -10.17
C GLN A 544 9.92 -47.67 -9.84
N PHE A 545 10.48 -46.52 -9.41
CA PHE A 545 9.69 -45.41 -8.88
C PHE A 545 9.24 -44.41 -9.93
N ILE A 546 10.08 -44.12 -10.93
CA ILE A 546 9.79 -43.05 -11.91
C ILE A 546 9.28 -43.61 -13.24
N ASP A 547 9.75 -44.79 -13.66
CA ASP A 547 9.33 -45.36 -14.95
C ASP A 547 7.95 -46.01 -14.89
N ASP A 548 7.62 -46.67 -13.79
CA ASP A 548 6.38 -47.47 -13.68
C ASP A 548 5.24 -46.74 -12.93
N ASN A 549 5.52 -45.67 -12.15
CA ASN A 549 4.52 -45.07 -11.26
C ASN A 549 4.65 -43.54 -11.07
N SER A 550 4.73 -42.77 -12.17
CA SER A 550 5.04 -41.33 -12.17
C SER A 550 4.04 -40.41 -11.45
N THR A 551 2.91 -40.93 -10.96
CA THR A 551 1.91 -40.18 -10.18
C THR A 551 1.86 -40.59 -8.71
N HIS A 552 2.73 -41.49 -8.26
CA HIS A 552 2.78 -41.89 -6.86
C HIS A 552 3.09 -40.68 -5.94
N PRO A 553 2.46 -40.54 -4.76
CA PRO A 553 2.63 -39.37 -3.88
C PRO A 553 4.09 -39.05 -3.54
N ILE A 554 4.90 -40.08 -3.33
CA ILE A 554 6.33 -39.91 -3.09
C ILE A 554 7.06 -39.30 -4.32
N VAL A 555 6.73 -39.72 -5.56
CA VAL A 555 7.31 -39.13 -6.79
C VAL A 555 6.87 -37.67 -6.92
N MET A 556 5.61 -37.39 -6.62
CA MET A 556 5.06 -36.04 -6.60
C MET A 556 5.78 -35.16 -5.57
N SER A 557 6.02 -35.68 -4.37
CA SER A 557 6.77 -34.99 -3.32
C SER A 557 8.18 -34.63 -3.77
N GLU A 558 8.93 -35.57 -4.36
CA GLU A 558 10.28 -35.28 -4.88
C GLU A 558 10.25 -34.27 -6.04
N PHE A 559 9.25 -34.36 -6.92
CA PHE A 559 9.08 -33.40 -8.01
C PHE A 559 8.80 -31.98 -7.49
N LEU A 560 7.87 -31.84 -6.54
CA LEU A 560 7.54 -30.56 -5.95
C LEU A 560 8.71 -29.99 -5.14
N GLN A 561 9.42 -30.82 -4.38
CA GLN A 561 10.65 -30.40 -3.68
C GLN A 561 11.70 -29.89 -4.66
N TYR A 562 11.96 -30.61 -5.76
CA TYR A 562 12.89 -30.15 -6.79
C TYR A 562 12.47 -28.80 -7.37
N LEU A 563 11.20 -28.66 -7.74
CA LEU A 563 10.70 -27.46 -8.37
C LEU A 563 10.71 -26.26 -7.40
N LEU A 564 10.20 -26.44 -6.19
CA LEU A 564 10.07 -25.37 -5.21
C LEU A 564 11.43 -25.00 -4.58
N GLN A 565 12.28 -25.98 -4.26
CA GLN A 565 13.56 -25.70 -3.60
C GLN A 565 14.69 -25.45 -4.60
N GLN A 566 14.90 -26.35 -5.57
CA GLN A 566 16.06 -26.25 -6.47
C GLN A 566 15.85 -25.26 -7.63
N ARG A 567 14.64 -25.20 -8.21
CA ARG A 567 14.36 -24.27 -9.31
C ARG A 567 14.01 -22.87 -8.82
N LEU A 568 13.17 -22.79 -7.79
CA LEU A 568 12.66 -21.51 -7.27
C LEU A 568 13.44 -20.98 -6.05
N GLY A 569 14.29 -21.78 -5.40
CA GLY A 569 15.11 -21.32 -4.29
C GLY A 569 14.37 -21.20 -2.95
N LEU A 570 13.19 -21.79 -2.80
CA LEU A 570 12.43 -21.75 -1.55
C LEU A 570 13.09 -22.61 -0.46
N THR A 571 12.91 -22.18 0.79
CA THR A 571 13.34 -22.98 1.95
C THR A 571 12.53 -24.26 2.08
N GLU A 572 13.04 -25.24 2.84
CA GLU A 572 12.31 -26.48 3.14
C GLU A 572 10.94 -26.18 3.76
N ASN A 573 10.91 -25.26 4.73
CA ASN A 573 9.68 -24.80 5.40
C ASN A 573 8.66 -24.21 4.42
N GLU A 574 9.08 -23.29 3.54
CA GLU A 574 8.19 -22.68 2.55
C GLU A 574 7.69 -23.68 1.50
N SER A 575 8.59 -24.52 1.00
CA SER A 575 8.22 -25.53 0.02
C SER A 575 7.28 -26.59 0.60
N ALA A 576 7.48 -27.01 1.86
CA ALA A 576 6.63 -27.99 2.54
C ALA A 576 5.24 -27.42 2.82
N MET A 577 5.15 -26.14 3.20
CA MET A 577 3.87 -25.43 3.34
C MET A 577 3.07 -25.44 2.04
N ILE A 578 3.71 -25.14 0.90
CA ILE A 578 3.09 -25.24 -0.43
C ILE A 578 2.73 -26.69 -0.77
N GLY A 579 3.62 -27.64 -0.43
CA GLY A 579 3.40 -29.07 -0.64
C GLY A 579 2.18 -29.60 0.08
N MET A 580 1.92 -29.12 1.30
CA MET A 580 0.74 -29.48 2.10
C MET A 580 -0.55 -29.03 1.41
N GLU A 581 -0.62 -27.75 0.97
CA GLU A 581 -1.79 -27.23 0.25
C GLU A 581 -2.02 -27.93 -1.09
N LEU A 582 -0.94 -28.19 -1.85
CA LEU A 582 -1.05 -28.94 -3.10
C LEU A 582 -1.57 -30.35 -2.85
N GLY A 583 -1.06 -31.03 -1.81
CA GLY A 583 -1.55 -32.34 -1.38
C GLY A 583 -3.04 -32.33 -1.08
N ASP A 584 -3.52 -31.34 -0.30
CA ASP A 584 -4.93 -31.19 0.04
C ASP A 584 -5.85 -31.03 -1.19
N ARG A 585 -5.36 -30.34 -2.23
CA ARG A 585 -6.11 -30.12 -3.48
C ARG A 585 -6.03 -31.28 -4.46
N MET A 586 -4.98 -32.09 -4.38
CA MET A 586 -4.74 -33.21 -5.30
C MET A 586 -5.50 -34.49 -4.92
N GLY A 587 -5.78 -34.69 -3.63
CA GLY A 587 -6.50 -35.88 -3.15
C GLY A 587 -5.94 -36.44 -1.84
N GLU A 588 -6.69 -37.34 -1.20
CA GLU A 588 -6.35 -37.92 0.10
C GLU A 588 -4.98 -38.61 0.11
N GLU A 589 -4.62 -39.30 -0.97
CA GLU A 589 -3.32 -39.97 -1.11
C GLU A 589 -2.12 -39.01 -1.15
N TYR A 590 -2.33 -37.73 -1.46
CA TYR A 590 -1.28 -36.71 -1.57
C TYR A 590 -1.15 -35.85 -0.30
N ARG A 591 -2.12 -35.90 0.63
CA ARG A 591 -2.07 -35.14 1.88
C ARG A 591 -0.89 -35.50 2.78
N THR A 592 -0.35 -36.70 2.63
CA THR A 592 0.78 -37.19 3.42
C THR A 592 2.14 -36.81 2.84
N MET A 593 2.21 -35.92 1.85
CA MET A 593 3.50 -35.51 1.28
C MET A 593 4.27 -34.53 2.16
N ALA A 594 3.55 -33.68 2.89
CA ALA A 594 4.11 -32.67 3.79
C ALA A 594 3.18 -32.48 4.99
N TYR A 595 3.73 -32.04 6.11
CA TYR A 595 3.01 -31.85 7.37
C TYR A 595 3.53 -30.64 8.13
N ALA A 596 2.72 -30.13 9.05
CA ALA A 596 3.15 -29.14 10.03
C ALA A 596 3.76 -29.84 11.25
N ASP A 597 5.05 -29.63 11.49
CA ASP A 597 5.75 -30.18 12.66
C ASP A 597 5.57 -29.24 13.85
N GLU A 598 4.60 -29.55 14.70
CA GLU A 598 4.31 -28.78 15.92
C GLU A 598 5.50 -28.70 16.88
N LYS A 599 6.36 -29.73 16.89
CA LYS A 599 7.48 -29.79 17.83
C LYS A 599 8.59 -28.82 17.44
N GLU A 600 8.79 -28.63 16.15
CA GLU A 600 9.83 -27.76 15.59
C GLU A 600 9.30 -26.38 15.14
N GLY A 601 7.97 -26.20 15.07
CA GLY A 601 7.36 -24.92 14.68
C GLY A 601 7.52 -24.62 13.19
N GLU A 602 7.61 -25.64 12.33
CA GLU A 602 7.97 -25.53 10.91
C GLU A 602 7.18 -26.56 10.08
N PHE A 603 6.94 -26.28 8.80
CA PHE A 603 6.42 -27.26 7.83
C PHE A 603 7.55 -28.14 7.32
N ARG A 604 7.29 -29.44 7.17
CA ARG A 604 8.27 -30.42 6.71
C ARG A 604 7.71 -31.33 5.65
N TRP A 605 8.56 -31.70 4.70
CA TRP A 605 8.26 -32.80 3.79
C TRP A 605 8.38 -34.11 4.56
N VAL A 606 7.48 -35.05 4.28
CA VAL A 606 7.61 -36.41 4.83
C VAL A 606 8.87 -37.04 4.25
N LYS A 607 9.72 -37.56 5.13
CA LYS A 607 10.96 -38.19 4.71
C LYS A 607 10.67 -39.52 4.04
N ASN A 608 11.46 -39.83 3.03
CA ASN A 608 11.34 -41.04 2.26
C ASN A 608 12.59 -41.88 2.49
N ARG A 609 12.43 -43.17 2.78
CA ARG A 609 13.56 -44.10 2.92
C ARG A 609 13.36 -45.35 2.08
N VAL A 610 14.47 -46.02 1.78
CA VAL A 610 14.45 -47.30 1.07
C VAL A 610 14.45 -48.43 2.09
N GLU A 611 13.38 -49.22 2.12
CA GLU A 611 13.26 -50.40 2.97
C GLU A 611 13.03 -51.64 2.09
N LYS A 612 13.94 -52.62 2.17
CA LYS A 612 13.89 -53.87 1.37
C LYS A 612 13.70 -53.63 -0.14
N GLY A 613 14.34 -52.60 -0.68
CA GLY A 613 14.28 -52.24 -2.10
C GLY A 613 13.02 -51.48 -2.53
N LYS A 614 12.15 -51.08 -1.59
CA LYS A 614 10.97 -50.25 -1.86
C LYS A 614 11.08 -48.90 -1.15
N LEU A 615 10.58 -47.83 -1.76
CA LEU A 615 10.45 -46.56 -1.07
C LEU A 615 9.25 -46.59 -0.12
N VAL A 616 9.46 -46.14 1.09
CA VAL A 616 8.43 -45.99 2.13
C VAL A 616 8.55 -44.60 2.76
N GLN A 617 7.40 -44.01 3.06
CA GLN A 617 7.32 -42.78 3.85
C GLN A 617 7.66 -43.09 5.32
N GLU A 618 8.54 -42.27 5.87
CA GLU A 618 8.88 -42.23 7.29
C GLU A 618 8.05 -41.10 7.91
N LEU A 619 6.95 -41.50 8.55
CA LEU A 619 6.06 -40.60 9.30
C LEU A 619 6.70 -40.17 10.62
#